data_AF-A0A0N8GE82-F1
#
_entry.id   AF-A0A0N8GE82-F1
#
_cell.length_a   1.000
_cell.length_b   1.000
_cell.length_c   1.000
_cell.angle_alpha   90.00
_cell.angle_beta   90.00
_cell.angle_gamma   90.00
#
_symmetry.space_group_name_H-M   'P 1'
#
loop_
_entity.id
_entity.type
_entity.pdbx_description
1 polymer ?
#
loop_
_entity_poly.entity_id
_entity_poly.type
_entity_poly.pdbx_seq_one_letter_code
_entity_poly.pdbx_strand_id
1 'polypeptide(L)'
;MRLVATTLLLLAAGTVAATAAGFDCRPYYSSRTCPEIVICDTPQISAQDDQMSRVYRLLMNRLPASRAVQLRDDQRAWLDERNSCGCDANCVVNAYDRRLGELDRY
;
A
#
# COMPACT_ATOMS: atom_id res chain seq x y z
N MET A 1 18.42 -46.36 34.60
CA MET A 1 17.82 -45.05 34.26
C MET A 1 18.07 -44.77 32.79
N ARG A 2 17.03 -44.79 31.95
CA ARG A 2 17.08 -44.28 30.58
C ARG A 2 16.08 -43.14 30.51
N LEU A 3 16.57 -41.93 30.37
CA LEU A 3 15.75 -40.78 29.97
C LEU A 3 16.25 -40.36 28.60
N VAL A 4 15.51 -40.76 27.57
CA VAL A 4 15.67 -40.26 26.21
C VAL A 4 14.90 -38.95 26.17
N ALA A 5 15.63 -37.82 26.11
CA ALA A 5 15.04 -36.50 25.98
C ALA A 5 14.96 -36.15 24.50
N THR A 6 13.81 -36.42 23.87
CA THR A 6 13.48 -36.00 22.50
C THR A 6 12.26 -35.11 22.54
N THR A 7 12.44 -33.81 22.33
CA THR A 7 11.43 -32.79 21.99
C THR A 7 12.18 -31.46 21.86
N LEU A 8 11.97 -30.56 20.91
CA LEU A 8 11.18 -30.52 19.68
C LEU A 8 11.75 -29.30 18.94
N LEU A 9 12.18 -29.45 17.68
CA LEU A 9 12.71 -28.33 16.89
C LEU A 9 11.54 -27.44 16.47
N LEU A 10 11.38 -26.26 17.08
CA LEU A 10 10.39 -25.27 16.61
C LEU A 10 10.89 -24.64 15.31
N LEU A 11 10.34 -25.11 14.18
CA LEU A 11 10.32 -24.37 12.92
C LEU A 11 9.41 -23.14 13.09
N ALA A 12 9.99 -21.97 13.32
CA ALA A 12 9.28 -20.72 13.13
C ALA A 12 9.18 -20.44 11.63
N ALA A 13 8.14 -20.98 10.99
CA ALA A 13 7.71 -20.58 9.66
C ALA A 13 7.03 -19.21 9.74
N GLY A 14 7.79 -18.15 9.50
CA GLY A 14 7.29 -16.78 9.39
C GLY A 14 7.44 -16.24 7.97
N THR A 15 6.74 -16.82 6.99
CA THR A 15 6.61 -16.24 5.64
C THR A 15 5.24 -15.62 5.49
N VAL A 16 5.12 -14.33 5.81
CA VAL A 16 4.07 -13.49 5.24
C VAL A 16 4.73 -12.21 4.72
N ALA A 17 5.31 -12.31 3.53
CA ALA A 17 5.58 -11.15 2.69
C ALA A 17 4.64 -11.24 1.50
N ALA A 18 3.35 -11.01 1.72
CA ALA A 18 2.41 -10.75 0.64
C ALA A 18 2.58 -9.27 0.24
N THR A 19 3.52 -8.99 -0.66
CA THR A 19 3.76 -7.64 -1.17
C THR A 19 2.79 -7.37 -2.33
N ALA A 20 1.72 -6.65 -2.05
CA ALA A 20 0.83 -6.09 -3.05
C ALA A 20 0.54 -4.62 -2.71
N ALA A 21 1.54 -3.85 -2.29
CA ALA A 21 1.49 -2.39 -2.23
C ALA A 21 2.33 -1.82 -3.37
N GLY A 22 1.96 -0.64 -3.86
CA GLY A 22 2.69 0.10 -4.88
C GLY A 22 4.09 0.56 -4.45
N PHE A 23 4.47 0.33 -3.19
CA PHE A 23 5.80 0.59 -2.61
C PHE A 23 6.30 -0.59 -1.76
N ASP A 24 7.60 -0.64 -1.43
CA ASP A 24 8.17 -1.76 -0.66
C ASP A 24 7.76 -1.66 0.83
N CYS A 25 7.02 -2.67 1.29
CA CYS A 25 6.57 -2.81 2.69
C CYS A 25 7.62 -3.40 3.66
N ARG A 26 8.83 -3.79 3.21
CA ARG A 26 9.90 -4.37 4.06
C ARG A 26 10.95 -3.32 4.51
N PRO A 27 11.79 -3.57 5.52
CA PRO A 27 11.48 -3.79 6.94
C PRO A 27 11.58 -2.50 7.81
N TYR A 28 11.62 -1.29 7.25
CA TYR A 28 11.78 -0.06 8.04
C TYR A 28 10.44 0.59 8.43
N TYR A 29 9.64 -0.08 9.27
CA TYR A 29 8.41 0.50 9.84
C TYR A 29 8.67 1.84 10.55
N SER A 30 9.86 2.04 11.13
CA SER A 30 10.24 3.26 11.84
C SER A 30 10.47 4.50 10.95
N SER A 31 10.52 4.35 9.63
CA SER A 31 10.69 5.46 8.68
C SER A 31 9.43 5.75 7.86
N ARG A 32 8.36 4.98 8.08
CA ARG A 32 7.09 5.11 7.37
C ARG A 32 6.19 6.12 8.05
N THR A 33 5.38 6.79 7.24
CA THR A 33 4.25 7.55 7.79
C THR A 33 3.22 6.58 8.36
N CYS A 34 2.44 7.03 9.37
CA CYS A 34 1.32 6.25 9.92
C CYS A 34 0.44 5.58 8.85
N PRO A 35 0.01 6.29 7.78
CA PRO A 35 -0.76 5.69 6.68
C PRO A 35 -0.01 4.58 5.94
N GLU A 36 1.29 4.72 5.69
CA GLU A 36 2.11 3.69 5.02
C GLU A 36 2.23 2.42 5.85
N ILE A 37 2.25 2.54 7.19
CA ILE A 37 2.17 1.38 8.09
C ILE A 37 0.82 0.69 7.91
N VAL A 38 -0.28 1.45 7.97
CA VAL A 38 -1.64 0.93 7.80
C VAL A 38 -1.83 0.25 6.43
N ILE A 39 -1.30 0.84 5.35
CA ILE A 39 -1.33 0.27 4.01
C ILE A 39 -0.60 -1.08 3.96
N CYS A 40 0.57 -1.18 4.60
CA CYS A 40 1.34 -2.43 4.62
C CYS A 40 0.73 -3.50 5.53
N ASP A 41 0.12 -3.12 6.64
CA ASP A 41 -0.45 -4.05 7.62
C ASP A 41 -1.87 -4.51 7.26
N THR A 42 -2.54 -3.83 6.32
CA THR A 42 -3.92 -4.14 5.92
C THR A 42 -3.97 -4.66 4.48
N PRO A 43 -4.18 -5.97 4.24
CA PRO A 43 -4.16 -6.57 2.90
C PRO A 43 -5.11 -5.92 1.90
N GLN A 44 -6.30 -5.50 2.34
CA GLN A 44 -7.26 -4.79 1.49
C GLN A 44 -6.70 -3.45 0.99
N ILE A 45 -6.13 -2.65 1.90
CA ILE A 45 -5.59 -1.33 1.57
C ILE A 45 -4.34 -1.47 0.70
N SER A 46 -3.50 -2.47 1.01
CA SER A 46 -2.37 -2.87 0.17
C SER A 46 -2.83 -3.07 -1.27
N ALA A 47 -3.82 -3.96 -1.49
CA ALA A 47 -4.34 -4.25 -2.83
C ALA A 47 -4.90 -3.00 -3.56
N GLN A 48 -5.55 -2.09 -2.83
CA GLN A 48 -6.00 -0.80 -3.38
C GLN A 48 -4.84 0.10 -3.80
N ASP A 49 -3.76 0.17 -3.02
CA ASP A 49 -2.55 0.92 -3.35
C ASP A 49 -1.86 0.40 -4.61
N ASP A 50 -1.82 -0.91 -4.72
CA ASP A 50 -1.33 -1.63 -5.89
C ASP A 50 -2.14 -1.32 -7.15
N GLN A 51 -3.47 -1.40 -7.04
CA GLN A 51 -4.39 -1.09 -8.14
C GLN A 51 -4.24 0.36 -8.57
N MET A 52 -4.29 1.30 -7.63
CA MET A 52 -4.15 2.72 -7.88
C MET A 52 -2.82 3.02 -8.59
N SER A 53 -1.72 2.44 -8.09
CA SER A 53 -0.39 2.60 -8.69
C SER A 53 -0.28 2.04 -10.11
N ARG A 54 -1.01 0.96 -10.43
CA ARG A 54 -1.08 0.43 -11.80
C ARG A 54 -1.89 1.36 -12.72
N VAL A 55 -3.08 1.79 -12.29
CA VAL A 55 -3.97 2.68 -13.06
C VAL A 55 -3.28 4.02 -13.34
N TYR A 56 -2.68 4.64 -12.32
CA TYR A 56 -1.94 5.89 -12.46
C TYR A 56 -0.83 5.78 -13.52
N ARG A 57 0.02 4.74 -13.44
CA ARG A 57 1.10 4.52 -14.43
C ARG A 57 0.58 4.33 -15.84
N LEU A 58 -0.52 3.60 -15.99
CA LEU A 58 -1.17 3.38 -17.29
C LEU A 58 -1.69 4.69 -17.87
N LEU A 59 -2.35 5.53 -17.06
CA LEU A 59 -2.86 6.84 -17.51
C LEU A 59 -1.73 7.80 -17.86
N MET A 60 -0.68 7.87 -17.04
CA MET A 60 0.52 8.68 -17.31
C MET A 60 1.18 8.34 -18.66
N ASN A 61 1.13 7.08 -19.08
CA ASN A 61 1.68 6.63 -20.36
C ASN A 61 0.77 6.87 -21.56
N ARG A 62 -0.55 7.03 -21.34
CA ARG A 62 -1.55 7.13 -22.43
C ARG A 62 -2.02 8.56 -22.68
N LEU A 63 -2.04 9.40 -21.66
CA LEU A 63 -2.56 10.75 -21.76
C LEU A 63 -1.63 11.69 -22.54
N PRO A 64 -2.18 12.70 -23.25
CA PRO A 64 -1.37 13.79 -23.78
C PRO A 64 -0.58 14.50 -22.67
N ALA A 65 0.58 15.05 -23.01
CA ALA A 65 1.51 15.63 -22.03
C ALA A 65 0.87 16.66 -21.09
N SER A 66 -0.02 17.52 -21.58
CA SER A 66 -0.74 18.51 -20.75
C SER A 66 -1.65 17.85 -19.70
N ARG A 67 -2.37 16.78 -20.07
CA ARG A 67 -3.20 16.01 -19.14
C ARG A 67 -2.37 15.15 -18.18
N ALA A 68 -1.23 14.63 -18.62
CA ALA A 68 -0.30 13.90 -17.75
C ALA A 68 0.32 14.82 -16.68
N VAL A 69 0.59 16.09 -17.00
CA VAL A 69 1.00 17.10 -16.01
C VAL A 69 -0.09 17.30 -14.96
N GLN A 70 -1.33 17.50 -15.39
CA GLN A 70 -2.47 17.65 -14.49
C GLN A 70 -2.67 16.41 -13.60
N LEU A 71 -2.69 15.20 -14.18
CA LEU A 71 -2.82 13.95 -13.44
C LEU A 71 -1.75 13.79 -12.36
N ARG A 72 -0.50 14.17 -12.65
CA ARG A 72 0.59 14.12 -11.68
C ARG A 72 0.38 15.09 -10.52
N ASP A 73 -0.12 16.29 -10.79
CA ASP A 73 -0.35 17.30 -9.75
C ASP A 73 -1.56 16.90 -8.88
N ASP A 74 -2.62 16.39 -9.48
CA ASP A 74 -3.77 15.81 -8.78
C ASP A 74 -3.34 14.61 -7.90
N GLN A 75 -2.43 13.76 -8.41
CA GLN A 75 -1.89 12.63 -7.65
C GLN A 75 -1.09 13.08 -6.41
N ARG A 76 -0.33 14.18 -6.51
CA ARG A 76 0.41 14.74 -5.37
C ARG A 76 -0.55 15.28 -4.31
N ALA A 77 -1.56 16.03 -4.73
CA ALA A 77 -2.59 16.52 -3.81
C ALA A 77 -3.32 15.37 -3.11
N TRP A 78 -3.65 14.30 -3.83
CA TRP A 78 -4.23 13.10 -3.24
C TRP A 78 -3.30 12.40 -2.23
N LEU A 79 -1.99 12.37 -2.47
CA LEU A 79 -1.04 11.79 -1.51
C LEU A 79 -1.05 12.57 -0.19
N ASP A 80 -1.14 13.91 -0.24
CA ASP A 80 -1.25 14.74 0.96
C ASP A 80 -2.56 14.48 1.71
N GLU A 81 -3.66 14.34 0.98
CA GLU A 81 -4.97 13.96 1.55
C GLU A 81 -4.91 12.59 2.25
N ARG A 82 -4.43 11.55 1.56
CA ARG A 82 -4.23 10.22 2.15
C ARG A 82 -3.33 10.30 3.37
N ASN A 83 -2.26 11.10 3.31
CA ASN A 83 -1.33 11.22 4.42
C ASN A 83 -1.96 11.89 5.65
N SER A 84 -2.94 12.79 5.45
CA SER A 84 -3.68 13.43 6.53
C SER A 84 -4.55 12.47 7.35
N CYS A 85 -4.87 11.27 6.83
CA CYS A 85 -5.60 10.23 7.56
C CYS A 85 -4.83 9.68 8.78
N GLY A 86 -3.51 9.88 8.87
CA GLY A 86 -2.70 9.29 9.92
C GLY A 86 -2.88 7.77 9.95
N CYS A 87 -3.10 7.20 11.14
CA CYS A 87 -3.26 5.77 11.34
C CYS A 87 -4.72 5.28 11.22
N ASP A 88 -5.67 6.09 10.72
CA ASP A 88 -7.07 5.69 10.54
C ASP A 88 -7.27 4.87 9.25
N ALA A 89 -7.41 3.56 9.40
CA ALA A 89 -7.63 2.64 8.28
C ALA A 89 -8.89 2.94 7.46
N ASN A 90 -10.00 3.36 8.09
CA ASN A 90 -11.24 3.66 7.36
C ASN A 90 -11.07 4.94 6.53
N CYS A 91 -10.38 5.94 7.08
CA CYS A 91 -10.02 7.14 6.32
C CYS A 91 -9.16 6.78 5.11
N VAL A 92 -8.13 5.93 5.28
CA VAL A 92 -7.25 5.50 4.20
C VAL A 92 -8.02 4.72 3.12
N VAL A 93 -8.89 3.78 3.50
CA VAL A 93 -9.78 3.06 2.55
C VAL A 93 -10.61 4.05 1.73
N ASN A 94 -11.29 4.99 2.39
CA ASN A 94 -12.12 5.98 1.71
C ASN A 94 -11.31 6.91 0.79
N ALA A 95 -10.05 7.21 1.14
CA ALA A 95 -9.15 7.97 0.28
C ALA A 95 -8.77 7.18 -0.99
N TYR A 96 -8.56 5.86 -0.88
CA TYR A 96 -8.30 5.01 -2.05
C TYR A 96 -9.53 4.83 -2.94
N ASP A 97 -10.70 4.57 -2.37
CA ASP A 97 -11.93 4.37 -3.16
C ASP A 97 -12.29 5.62 -3.98
N ARG A 98 -12.19 6.81 -3.36
CA ARG A 98 -12.41 8.07 -4.07
C ARG A 98 -11.39 8.25 -5.19
N ARG A 99 -10.10 8.00 -4.92
CA ARG A 99 -9.06 8.17 -5.93
C ARG A 99 -9.21 7.23 -7.11
N LEU A 100 -9.49 5.95 -6.85
CA LEU A 100 -9.75 4.98 -7.92
C LEU A 100 -10.95 5.43 -8.77
N GLY A 101 -12.03 5.90 -8.14
CA GLY A 101 -13.18 6.45 -8.86
C GLY A 101 -12.93 7.75 -9.64
N GLU A 102 -11.94 8.56 -9.23
CA GLU A 102 -11.45 9.71 -10.01
C GLU A 102 -10.62 9.27 -11.22
N LEU A 103 -9.69 8.33 -11.00
CA LEU A 103 -8.81 7.80 -12.05
C LEU A 103 -9.60 7.12 -13.16
N ASP A 104 -10.70 6.44 -12.83
CA ASP A 104 -11.60 5.79 -13.79
C ASP A 104 -12.29 6.78 -14.76
N ARG A 105 -12.21 8.10 -14.51
CA ARG A 105 -12.84 9.15 -15.33
C ARG A 105 -11.88 9.84 -16.31
N TYR A 106 -10.58 9.54 -16.27
CA TYR A 106 -9.58 10.12 -17.19
C TYR A 106 -9.67 9.53 -18.60
#